data_AF-A0AAD6CW68-F1
#
_entry.id   AF-A0AAD6CW68-F1
#
_cell.length_a   1.000
_cell.length_b   1.000
_cell.length_c   1.000
_cell.angle_alpha   90.00
_cell.angle_beta   90.00
_cell.angle_gamma   90.00
#
_symmetry.space_group_name_H-M   'P 1'
#
loop_
_entity.id
_entity.type
_entity.pdbx_description
1 polymer ?
#
loop_
_entity_poly.entity_id
_entity_poly.type
_entity_poly.pdbx_seq_one_letter_code
_entity_poly.pdbx_strand_id
1 'polypeptide(L)'
;MTLITQRILPLPKLARDILIEKYCPDTSRKRVAAHPTNRDCLARVYLGRRRTTTAPSANFTLRNFNLHLDQMIELGLPVKDLAIDIGEALAVVHWSAHVDGYDIEFVLGSEESMEYTGDLCLTRKLTMAQLAAMSPHTDIESLMPFDFEPRTTRLWILDYNLCNIWDESVALKNPDTLISHLVLSFFENDPYYPLPLLEDCVDRELWEVFSTAYVQRADQVIEGKDPRLASLPQKFIDGCVQRERRSLEYGLGHGHREWKQ
;
A
#
# COMPACT_ATOMS: atom_id res chain seq x y z
N MET A 1 5.00 -25.69 9.52
CA MET A 1 4.48 -24.46 8.92
C MET A 1 4.93 -23.33 9.84
N THR A 2 5.85 -22.48 9.40
CA THR A 2 6.40 -21.40 10.24
C THR A 2 5.73 -20.10 9.81
N LEU A 3 5.14 -19.37 10.75
CA LEU A 3 4.60 -18.04 10.51
C LEU A 3 5.78 -17.05 10.54
N ILE A 4 6.14 -16.47 9.40
CA ILE A 4 7.09 -15.37 9.34
C ILE A 4 6.27 -14.08 9.32
N THR A 5 6.44 -13.24 10.34
CA THR A 5 5.81 -11.91 10.40
C THR A 5 6.87 -10.84 10.47
N GLN A 6 6.71 -9.80 9.65
CA GLN A 6 7.50 -8.59 9.72
C GLN A 6 6.60 -7.47 10.25
N ARG A 7 7.10 -6.72 11.23
CA ARG A 7 6.40 -5.55 11.75
C ARG A 7 6.73 -4.33 10.88
N ILE A 8 5.71 -3.69 10.35
CA ILE A 8 5.85 -2.39 9.70
C ILE A 8 5.97 -1.34 10.80
N LEU A 9 7.08 -0.60 10.83
CA LEU A 9 7.24 0.48 11.80
C LEU A 9 6.46 1.72 11.34
N PRO A 10 6.01 2.58 12.28
CA PRO A 10 5.35 3.82 11.90
C PRO A 10 6.31 4.76 11.16
N LEU A 11 5.74 5.69 10.40
CA LEU A 11 6.49 6.75 9.73
C LEU A 11 7.41 7.51 10.69
N PRO A 12 8.58 8.02 10.24
CA PRO A 12 9.51 8.74 11.09
C PRO A 12 8.85 9.94 11.76
N LYS A 13 9.35 10.32 12.95
CA LYS A 13 8.79 11.45 13.72
C LYS A 13 8.70 12.72 12.87
N LEU A 14 9.74 13.02 12.09
CA LEU A 14 9.76 14.19 11.20
C LEU A 14 8.60 14.18 10.20
N ALA A 15 8.31 13.05 9.56
CA ALA A 15 7.18 12.93 8.64
C ALA A 15 5.84 13.13 9.36
N ARG A 16 5.67 12.55 10.56
CA ARG A 16 4.47 12.75 11.38
C ARG A 16 4.27 14.21 11.77
N ASP A 17 5.33 14.90 12.17
CA ASP A 17 5.30 16.31 12.55
C ASP A 17 4.89 17.19 11.35
N ILE A 18 5.44 16.92 10.14
CA ILE A 18 5.05 17.60 8.89
C ILE A 18 3.57 17.38 8.56
N LEU A 19 3.06 16.15 8.70
CA LEU A 19 1.65 15.83 8.45
C LEU A 19 0.72 16.58 9.42
N ILE A 20 1.09 16.66 10.70
CA ILE A 20 0.33 17.42 11.70
C ILE A 20 0.38 18.91 11.36
N GLU A 21 1.54 19.45 11.03
CA GLU A 21 1.68 20.86 10.71
C GLU A 21 0.82 21.27 9.51
N LYS A 22 0.86 20.50 8.42
CA LYS A 22 0.15 20.83 7.18
C LYS A 22 -1.35 20.54 7.23
N TYR A 23 -1.77 19.45 7.86
CA TYR A 23 -3.11 18.92 7.67
C TYR A 23 -3.98 18.87 8.93
N CYS A 24 -3.41 19.09 10.12
CA CYS A 24 -4.17 19.16 11.37
C CYS A 24 -4.64 20.60 11.64
N PRO A 25 -5.90 20.82 12.10
CA PRO A 25 -6.34 22.14 12.52
C PRO A 25 -5.43 22.73 13.61
N ASP A 26 -5.10 24.03 13.52
CA ASP A 26 -4.17 24.72 14.44
C ASP A 26 -4.51 24.50 15.92
N THR A 27 -5.81 24.55 16.26
CA THR A 27 -6.32 24.36 17.61
C THR A 27 -6.08 22.96 18.17
N SER A 28 -5.90 21.97 17.31
CA SER A 28 -5.77 20.55 17.67
C SER A 28 -4.34 20.01 17.60
N ARG A 29 -3.39 20.73 16.97
CA ARG A 29 -2.02 20.24 16.74
C ARG A 29 -1.33 19.71 17.99
N LYS A 30 -1.36 20.48 19.10
CA LYS A 30 -0.72 20.09 20.37
C LYS A 30 -1.34 18.80 20.93
N ARG A 31 -2.67 18.69 20.87
CA ARG A 31 -3.41 17.51 21.36
C ARG A 31 -3.09 16.28 20.52
N VAL A 32 -3.08 16.42 19.19
CA VAL A 32 -2.79 15.34 18.25
C VAL A 32 -1.34 14.87 18.39
N ALA A 33 -0.37 15.79 18.46
CA ALA A 33 1.04 15.44 18.63
C ALA A 33 1.33 14.70 19.94
N ALA A 34 0.61 15.02 21.01
CA ALA A 34 0.76 14.36 22.31
C ALA A 34 0.02 13.01 22.41
N HIS A 35 -0.96 12.74 21.55
CA HIS A 35 -1.82 11.57 21.69
C HIS A 35 -1.06 10.27 21.34
N PRO A 36 -1.00 9.26 22.24
CA PRO A 36 -0.19 8.06 22.03
C PRO A 36 -0.49 7.29 20.75
N THR A 37 -1.77 7.19 20.34
CA THR A 37 -2.18 6.46 19.13
C THR A 37 -1.63 7.06 17.83
N ASN A 38 -1.25 8.33 17.84
CA ASN A 38 -0.66 8.99 16.67
C ASN A 38 0.82 8.63 16.47
N ARG A 39 1.39 7.85 17.39
CA ARG A 39 2.68 7.18 17.18
C ARG A 39 2.57 6.01 16.22
N ASP A 40 1.39 5.39 16.09
CA ASP A 40 1.09 4.28 15.18
C ASP A 40 0.73 4.78 13.77
N CYS A 41 1.55 5.67 13.21
CA CYS A 41 1.26 6.31 11.93
C CYS A 41 1.74 5.45 10.76
N LEU A 42 0.79 4.79 10.09
CA LEU A 42 0.94 4.26 8.73
C LEU A 42 0.09 5.13 7.80
N ALA A 43 0.65 5.55 6.66
CA ALA A 43 -0.06 6.37 5.70
C ALA A 43 -0.53 5.52 4.53
N ARG A 44 -1.84 5.36 4.36
CA ARG A 44 -2.46 4.64 3.24
C ARG A 44 -2.33 5.47 1.96
N VAL A 45 -1.72 4.89 0.93
CA VAL A 45 -1.37 5.57 -0.32
C VAL A 45 -2.54 5.51 -1.28
N TYR A 46 -3.32 6.57 -1.41
CA TYR A 46 -4.45 6.61 -2.33
C TYR A 46 -4.08 7.36 -3.62
N LEU A 47 -3.66 6.64 -4.66
CA LEU A 47 -3.39 7.21 -5.98
C LEU A 47 -4.67 7.43 -6.81
N GLY A 48 -5.73 6.68 -6.53
CA GLY A 48 -7.00 6.78 -7.24
C GLY A 48 -7.96 7.83 -6.68
N ARG A 49 -7.53 8.64 -5.71
CA ARG A 49 -8.40 9.61 -5.03
C ARG A 49 -7.69 10.89 -4.61
N ARG A 50 -8.33 12.02 -4.90
CA ARG A 50 -8.04 13.33 -4.30
C ARG A 50 -9.05 13.67 -3.20
N ARG A 51 -8.65 14.51 -2.24
CA ARG A 51 -9.59 15.02 -1.23
C ARG A 51 -10.74 15.78 -1.88
N THR A 52 -11.95 15.60 -1.36
CA THR A 52 -13.13 16.39 -1.76
C THR A 52 -13.13 17.78 -1.13
N THR A 53 -12.44 17.94 0.00
CA THR A 53 -12.28 19.20 0.72
C THR A 53 -10.85 19.33 1.24
N THR A 54 -10.29 20.52 1.11
CA THR A 54 -8.99 20.88 1.68
C THR A 54 -9.09 21.30 3.15
N ALA A 55 -10.32 21.47 3.66
CA ALA A 55 -10.54 21.84 5.05
C ALA A 55 -10.05 20.72 6.00
N PRO A 56 -9.24 21.05 7.02
CA PRO A 56 -8.81 20.08 8.02
C PRO A 56 -9.99 19.43 8.75
N SER A 57 -9.97 18.11 8.90
CA SER A 57 -10.98 17.39 9.67
C SER A 57 -10.87 17.69 11.16
N ALA A 58 -12.01 17.94 11.82
CA ALA A 58 -12.08 18.07 13.27
C ALA A 58 -11.61 16.80 14.01
N ASN A 59 -11.72 15.64 13.36
CA ASN A 59 -11.34 14.33 13.88
C ASN A 59 -9.99 13.84 13.33
N PHE A 60 -9.05 14.75 13.09
CA PHE A 60 -7.72 14.42 12.57
C PHE A 60 -6.99 13.36 13.43
N THR A 61 -6.48 12.32 12.78
CA THR A 61 -5.69 11.24 13.37
C THR A 61 -4.57 10.84 12.43
N LEU A 62 -3.40 10.51 12.98
CA LEU A 62 -2.29 9.92 12.23
C LEU A 62 -2.37 8.38 12.17
N ARG A 63 -3.17 7.76 13.03
CA ARG A 63 -3.43 6.31 12.97
C ARG A 63 -4.22 6.02 11.69
N ASN A 64 -3.70 5.14 10.84
CA ASN A 64 -4.25 4.80 9.52
C ASN A 64 -4.57 6.06 8.70
N PHE A 65 -3.57 6.94 8.55
CA PHE A 65 -3.74 8.22 7.87
C PHE A 65 -3.98 8.01 6.38
N ASN A 66 -5.10 8.49 5.85
CA ASN A 66 -5.41 8.43 4.43
C ASN A 66 -4.64 9.52 3.68
N LEU A 67 -3.58 9.13 2.97
CA LEU A 67 -2.72 10.02 2.19
C LEU A 67 -3.19 10.05 0.73
N HIS A 68 -3.93 11.10 0.38
CA HIS A 68 -4.53 11.27 -0.94
C HIS A 68 -3.52 11.80 -1.96
N LEU A 69 -3.80 11.58 -3.24
CA LEU A 69 -2.91 11.96 -4.34
C LEU A 69 -2.51 13.45 -4.31
N ASP A 70 -3.47 14.35 -4.07
CA ASP A 70 -3.20 15.79 -3.98
C ASP A 70 -2.25 16.14 -2.83
N GLN A 71 -2.36 15.44 -1.70
CA GLN A 71 -1.43 15.61 -0.57
C GLN A 71 -0.03 15.10 -0.91
N MET A 72 0.07 13.97 -1.62
CA MET A 72 1.36 13.45 -2.05
C MET A 72 2.08 14.41 -3.00
N ILE A 73 1.34 15.04 -3.93
CA ILE A 73 1.85 16.07 -4.83
C ILE A 73 2.30 17.32 -4.04
N GLU A 74 1.47 17.81 -3.10
CA GLU A 74 1.81 18.95 -2.24
C GLU A 74 3.07 18.72 -1.38
N LEU A 75 3.29 17.48 -0.94
CA LEU A 75 4.46 17.05 -0.17
C LEU A 75 5.69 16.78 -1.04
N GLY A 76 5.56 16.78 -2.37
CA GLY A 76 6.63 16.45 -3.30
C GLY A 76 7.04 14.98 -3.25
N LEU A 77 6.12 14.07 -2.93
CA LEU A 77 6.37 12.63 -2.95
C LEU A 77 6.46 12.12 -4.40
N PRO A 78 7.27 11.08 -4.66
CA PRO A 78 7.45 10.53 -6.00
C PRO A 78 6.27 9.66 -6.42
N VAL A 79 5.12 10.27 -6.72
CA VAL A 79 3.86 9.58 -7.03
C VAL A 79 3.96 8.63 -8.23
N LYS A 80 4.85 8.92 -9.19
CA LYS A 80 5.10 8.04 -10.34
C LYS A 80 5.82 6.76 -9.94
N ASP A 81 6.86 6.88 -9.11
CA ASP A 81 7.59 5.72 -8.59
C ASP A 81 6.68 4.87 -7.72
N LEU A 82 5.82 5.50 -6.90
CA LEU A 82 4.79 4.77 -6.14
C LEU A 82 3.80 4.04 -7.04
N ALA A 83 3.36 4.66 -8.15
CA ALA A 83 2.47 4.00 -9.11
C ALA A 83 3.14 2.81 -9.80
N ILE A 84 4.43 2.92 -10.14
CA ILE A 84 5.25 1.82 -10.67
C ILE A 84 5.33 0.70 -9.63
N ASP A 85 5.75 1.00 -8.40
CA ASP A 85 5.90 0.02 -7.32
C ASP A 85 4.59 -0.73 -7.03
N ILE A 86 3.45 -0.01 -6.98
CA ILE A 86 2.13 -0.60 -6.78
C ILE A 86 1.75 -1.52 -7.96
N GLY A 87 2.03 -1.11 -9.20
CA GLY A 87 1.79 -1.92 -10.39
C GLY A 87 2.59 -3.21 -10.39
N GLU A 88 3.89 -3.13 -10.11
CA GLU A 88 4.77 -4.30 -10.00
C GLU A 88 4.33 -5.24 -8.88
N ALA A 89 3.98 -4.69 -7.72
CA ALA A 89 3.59 -5.49 -6.57
C ALA A 89 2.24 -6.19 -6.82
N LEU A 90 1.26 -5.51 -7.43
CA LEU A 90 -0.01 -6.13 -7.81
C LEU A 90 0.20 -7.25 -8.85
N ALA A 91 1.14 -7.10 -9.79
CA ALA A 91 1.49 -8.17 -10.72
C ALA A 91 2.05 -9.41 -10.00
N VAL A 92 2.89 -9.22 -8.98
CA VAL A 92 3.40 -10.33 -8.15
C VAL A 92 2.25 -10.98 -7.36
N VAL A 93 1.35 -10.20 -6.77
CA VAL A 93 0.16 -10.71 -6.06
C VAL A 93 -0.69 -11.57 -7.00
N HIS A 94 -1.02 -11.05 -8.19
CA HIS A 94 -1.82 -11.77 -9.16
C HIS A 94 -1.10 -13.01 -9.68
N TRP A 95 0.10 -12.89 -10.25
CA TRP A 95 0.68 -13.94 -11.12
C TRP A 95 1.75 -14.81 -10.47
N SER A 96 2.35 -14.36 -9.37
CA SER A 96 3.33 -15.16 -8.62
C SER A 96 2.66 -15.85 -7.44
N ALA A 97 1.85 -15.12 -6.68
CA ALA A 97 1.16 -15.65 -5.52
C ALA A 97 -0.19 -16.31 -5.87
N HIS A 98 -0.70 -16.10 -7.09
CA HIS A 98 -2.03 -16.53 -7.52
C HIS A 98 -3.14 -16.03 -6.59
N VAL A 99 -3.03 -14.79 -6.15
CA VAL A 99 -3.98 -14.13 -5.24
C VAL A 99 -4.74 -13.04 -5.99
N ASP A 100 -6.02 -12.86 -5.69
CA ASP A 100 -6.88 -11.85 -6.34
C ASP A 100 -6.63 -10.40 -5.89
N GLY A 101 -5.91 -10.22 -4.78
CA GLY A 101 -5.59 -8.90 -4.23
C GLY A 101 -6.80 -8.20 -3.61
N TYR A 102 -7.85 -8.93 -3.24
CA TYR A 102 -9.03 -8.34 -2.60
C TYR A 102 -8.73 -7.87 -1.16
N ASP A 103 -9.13 -6.63 -0.88
CA ASP A 103 -8.95 -5.86 0.36
C ASP A 103 -7.50 -5.61 0.80
N ILE A 104 -6.51 -5.78 -0.08
CA ILE A 104 -5.12 -5.44 0.25
C ILE A 104 -4.94 -3.94 0.46
N GLU A 105 -4.13 -3.55 1.44
CA GLU A 105 -3.82 -2.16 1.74
C GLU A 105 -2.38 -1.80 1.38
N PHE A 106 -2.19 -0.70 0.66
CA PHE A 106 -0.87 -0.11 0.38
C PHE A 106 -0.56 1.02 1.35
N VAL A 107 0.54 0.91 2.10
CA VAL A 107 0.92 1.90 3.12
C VAL A 107 2.37 2.32 3.04
N LEU A 108 2.65 3.58 3.37
CA LEU A 108 3.98 4.05 3.73
C LEU A 108 4.22 3.81 5.21
N GLY A 109 5.31 3.10 5.50
CA GLY A 109 5.81 2.82 6.84
C GLY A 109 7.33 2.82 6.85
N SER A 110 7.92 2.81 8.03
CA SER A 110 9.36 2.68 8.18
C SER A 110 9.76 1.20 8.19
N GLU A 111 10.96 0.94 7.70
CA GLU A 111 11.70 -0.28 7.96
C GLU A 111 12.76 -0.02 9.04
N GLU A 112 13.10 -1.03 9.84
CA GLU A 112 14.36 -0.96 10.60
C GLU A 112 15.51 -1.08 9.61
N SER A 113 16.48 -0.17 9.68
CA SER A 113 17.79 -0.37 9.05
C SER A 113 18.48 -1.53 9.77
N MET A 114 18.08 -2.76 9.45
CA MET A 114 18.67 -3.97 10.00
C MET A 114 19.32 -4.70 8.84
N GLU A 115 20.64 -4.52 8.69
CA GLU A 115 21.43 -5.50 7.96
C GLU A 115 21.20 -6.84 8.66
N TYR A 116 20.55 -7.78 7.97
CA TYR A 116 20.23 -9.12 8.46
C TYR A 116 21.50 -9.99 8.52
N THR A 117 22.57 -9.49 9.14
CA THR A 117 23.75 -10.27 9.47
C THR A 117 23.59 -10.76 10.90
N GLY A 118 23.10 -12.00 11.06
CA GLY A 118 23.35 -12.86 12.22
C GLY A 118 23.07 -12.29 13.62
N ASP A 119 22.11 -12.90 14.29
CA ASP A 119 21.89 -12.84 15.74
C ASP A 119 21.34 -11.50 16.30
N LEU A 120 20.02 -11.46 16.51
CA LEU A 120 19.29 -10.43 17.27
C LEU A 120 19.86 -10.21 18.69
N CYS A 121 20.63 -11.15 19.22
CA CYS A 121 21.31 -11.04 20.51
C CYS A 121 22.53 -10.10 20.45
N LEU A 122 23.27 -10.09 19.34
CA LEU A 122 24.48 -9.27 19.16
C LEU A 122 24.12 -7.80 18.88
N THR A 123 23.05 -7.55 18.13
CA THR A 123 22.57 -6.20 17.81
C THR A 123 22.01 -5.44 19.02
N ARG A 124 21.53 -6.15 20.04
CA ARG A 124 20.94 -5.55 21.24
C ARG A 124 21.93 -5.11 22.30
N LYS A 125 23.22 -5.49 22.22
CA LYS A 125 24.26 -5.25 23.27
C LYS A 125 23.79 -5.58 24.71
N LEU A 126 22.75 -6.40 24.88
CA LEU A 126 22.20 -6.76 26.18
C LEU A 126 22.89 -8.05 26.64
N THR A 127 23.59 -7.96 27.77
CA THR A 127 24.17 -9.13 28.41
C THR A 127 23.09 -9.99 29.05
N MET A 128 23.36 -11.30 29.20
CA MET A 128 22.48 -12.22 29.93
C MET A 128 22.17 -11.76 31.37
N ALA A 129 23.13 -11.08 32.02
CA ALA A 129 22.94 -10.51 33.34
C ALA A 129 21.93 -9.35 33.35
N GLN A 130 21.94 -8.50 32.31
CA GLN A 130 20.97 -7.42 32.16
C GLN A 130 19.57 -7.97 31.90
N LEU A 131 19.42 -8.97 31.02
CA LEU A 131 18.12 -9.61 30.76
C LEU A 131 17.53 -10.25 32.02
N ALA A 132 18.35 -10.92 32.82
CA ALA A 132 17.92 -11.56 34.06
C ALA A 132 17.51 -10.54 35.15
N ALA A 133 18.00 -9.30 35.09
CA ALA A 133 17.71 -8.24 36.05
C ALA A 133 16.49 -7.39 35.65
N MET A 134 15.93 -7.57 34.46
CA MET A 134 14.79 -6.78 33.98
C MET A 134 13.48 -7.27 34.59
N SER A 135 12.60 -6.31 34.93
CA SER A 135 11.24 -6.65 35.36
C SER A 135 10.45 -7.31 34.23
N PRO A 136 9.47 -8.19 34.55
CA PRO A 136 8.53 -8.67 33.55
C PRO A 136 7.85 -7.50 32.80
N HIS A 137 7.70 -7.63 31.48
CA HIS A 137 7.06 -6.65 30.59
C HIS A 137 7.83 -5.32 30.42
N THR A 138 9.13 -5.32 30.69
CA THR A 138 9.99 -4.17 30.36
C THR A 138 10.01 -3.92 28.86
N ASP A 139 9.74 -2.68 28.44
CA ASP A 139 9.86 -2.26 27.05
C ASP A 139 11.34 -2.18 26.64
N ILE A 140 11.82 -3.23 25.98
CA ILE A 140 13.20 -3.36 25.53
C ILE A 140 13.53 -2.31 24.45
N GLU A 141 12.54 -1.83 23.68
CA GLU A 141 12.77 -0.81 22.64
C GLU A 141 13.15 0.56 23.24
N SER A 142 12.64 0.87 24.45
CA SER A 142 12.93 2.11 25.16
C SER A 142 14.36 2.21 25.72
N LEU A 143 15.06 1.08 25.82
CA LEU A 143 16.41 0.98 26.38
C LEU A 143 17.52 1.11 25.33
N MET A 144 17.15 1.26 24.06
CA MET A 144 18.12 1.45 22.98
C MET A 144 18.53 2.92 22.92
N PRO A 145 19.84 3.25 23.00
CA PRO A 145 20.31 4.50 22.44
C PRO A 145 20.09 4.38 20.94
N PHE A 146 19.01 4.97 20.43
CA PHE A 146 18.88 5.20 19.00
C PHE A 146 20.01 6.15 18.62
N ASP A 147 21.18 5.62 18.26
CA ASP A 147 21.98 6.25 17.23
C ASP A 147 21.00 6.44 16.06
N PHE A 148 20.92 7.67 15.54
CA PHE A 148 19.95 8.10 14.55
C PHE A 148 20.18 7.40 13.21
N GLU A 149 20.01 6.08 13.16
CA GLU A 149 19.95 5.35 11.91
C GLU A 149 18.71 5.86 11.18
N PRO A 150 18.88 6.42 9.97
CA PRO A 150 17.76 6.95 9.21
C PRO A 150 16.78 5.81 8.94
N ARG A 151 15.59 5.92 9.54
CA ARG A 151 14.48 5.02 9.23
C ARG A 151 14.07 5.26 7.78
N THR A 152 14.44 4.34 6.90
CA THR A 152 14.02 4.39 5.51
C THR A 152 12.51 4.15 5.45
N THR A 153 11.79 5.09 4.84
CA THR A 153 10.37 4.91 4.54
C THR A 153 10.24 4.03 3.31
N ARG A 154 9.39 3.01 3.39
CA ARG A 154 9.12 2.02 2.32
C ARG A 154 7.62 1.95 2.06
N LEU A 155 7.26 1.53 0.85
CA LEU A 155 5.92 1.08 0.52
C LEU A 155 5.76 -0.37 0.98
N TRP A 156 4.64 -0.65 1.65
CA TRP A 156 4.27 -1.97 2.14
C TRP A 156 2.89 -2.36 1.65
N ILE A 157 2.66 -3.67 1.52
CA ILE A 157 1.33 -4.25 1.34
C ILE A 157 0.96 -5.03 2.59
N LEU A 158 -0.25 -4.83 3.10
CA LEU A 158 -0.80 -5.57 4.24
C LEU A 158 -2.29 -5.90 4.03
N ASP A 159 -2.87 -6.58 5.03
CA ASP A 159 -4.28 -7.00 5.08
C ASP A 159 -4.70 -8.00 3.98
N TYR A 160 -4.04 -9.16 3.96
CA TYR A 160 -4.38 -10.27 3.05
C TYR A 160 -5.53 -11.16 3.57
N ASN A 161 -6.28 -10.72 4.58
CA ASN A 161 -7.25 -11.56 5.31
C ASN A 161 -8.49 -11.94 4.48
N LEU A 162 -8.83 -11.16 3.44
CA LEU A 162 -9.99 -11.38 2.55
C LEU A 162 -9.60 -11.79 1.13
N CYS A 163 -8.31 -11.95 0.86
CA CYS A 163 -7.79 -12.40 -0.42
C CYS A 163 -8.20 -13.85 -0.74
N ASN A 164 -8.53 -14.10 -2.01
CA ASN A 164 -8.74 -15.46 -2.51
C ASN A 164 -7.56 -15.92 -3.36
N ILE A 165 -7.23 -17.20 -3.25
CA ILE A 165 -6.25 -17.86 -4.12
C ILE A 165 -6.98 -18.42 -5.33
N TRP A 166 -6.50 -18.13 -6.53
CA TRP A 166 -6.99 -18.72 -7.77
C TRP A 166 -6.07 -19.86 -8.25
N ASP A 167 -6.64 -20.84 -8.94
CA ASP A 167 -5.90 -22.00 -9.45
C ASP A 167 -5.59 -21.84 -10.94
N GLU A 168 -4.34 -22.10 -11.32
CA GLU A 168 -3.87 -21.95 -12.70
C GLU A 168 -4.61 -22.88 -13.67
N SER A 169 -4.89 -24.12 -13.29
CA SER A 169 -5.59 -25.07 -14.16
C SER A 169 -7.04 -24.67 -14.42
N VAL A 170 -7.69 -24.04 -13.43
CA VAL A 170 -9.04 -23.49 -13.56
C VAL A 170 -9.01 -22.21 -14.39
N ALA A 171 -8.07 -21.32 -14.12
CA ALA A 171 -7.88 -20.06 -14.86
C ALA A 171 -7.64 -20.32 -16.36
N LEU A 172 -6.83 -21.32 -16.70
CA LEU A 172 -6.55 -21.70 -18.09
C LEU A 172 -7.75 -22.29 -18.83
N LYS A 173 -8.73 -22.86 -18.12
CA LYS A 173 -9.99 -23.35 -18.71
C LYS A 173 -10.99 -22.22 -18.94
N ASN A 174 -11.01 -21.22 -18.04
CA ASN A 174 -11.94 -20.11 -18.11
C ASN A 174 -11.26 -18.78 -17.73
N PRO A 175 -10.41 -18.24 -18.63
CA PRO A 175 -9.61 -17.07 -18.33
C PRO A 175 -10.45 -15.82 -18.11
N ASP A 176 -11.56 -15.67 -18.82
CA ASP A 176 -12.39 -14.46 -18.73
C ASP A 176 -13.08 -14.34 -17.35
N THR A 177 -13.38 -15.46 -16.69
CA THR A 177 -13.87 -15.44 -15.30
C THR A 177 -12.78 -15.00 -14.32
N LEU A 178 -11.53 -15.47 -14.48
CA LEU A 178 -10.42 -14.98 -13.66
C LEU A 178 -10.25 -13.47 -13.86
N ILE A 179 -10.16 -13.01 -15.11
CA ILE A 179 -9.98 -11.59 -15.42
C ILE A 179 -11.11 -10.75 -14.82
N SER A 180 -12.36 -11.19 -14.96
CA SER A 180 -13.52 -10.49 -14.38
C SER A 180 -13.40 -10.38 -12.85
N HIS A 181 -12.93 -11.43 -12.18
CA HIS A 181 -12.73 -11.46 -10.74
C HIS A 181 -11.59 -10.53 -10.28
N LEU A 182 -10.46 -10.52 -11.00
CA LEU A 182 -9.35 -9.61 -10.71
C LEU A 182 -9.75 -8.14 -10.92
N VAL A 183 -10.47 -7.85 -12.01
CA VAL A 183 -10.98 -6.49 -12.29
C VAL A 183 -11.96 -6.05 -11.20
N LEU A 184 -12.85 -6.93 -10.74
CA LEU A 184 -13.74 -6.62 -9.63
C LEU A 184 -12.95 -6.27 -8.36
N SER A 185 -11.97 -7.10 -7.99
CA SER A 185 -11.13 -6.89 -6.81
C SER A 185 -10.37 -5.58 -6.87
N PHE A 186 -9.86 -5.21 -8.05
CA PHE A 186 -9.21 -3.92 -8.28
C PHE A 186 -10.10 -2.72 -7.91
N PHE A 187 -11.39 -2.74 -8.28
CA PHE A 187 -12.30 -1.61 -8.04
C PHE A 187 -13.02 -1.65 -6.69
N GLU A 188 -13.17 -2.82 -6.06
CA GLU A 188 -13.77 -2.94 -4.72
C GLU A 188 -12.82 -2.49 -3.61
N ASN A 189 -11.50 -2.60 -3.86
CA ASN A 189 -10.47 -2.10 -2.97
C ASN A 189 -10.62 -0.59 -2.69
N ASP A 190 -10.03 -0.15 -1.57
CA ASP A 190 -9.73 1.27 -1.34
C ASP A 190 -8.90 1.83 -2.51
N PRO A 191 -8.98 3.16 -2.78
CA PRO A 191 -8.50 3.75 -4.04
C PRO A 191 -6.97 3.89 -4.07
N TYR A 192 -6.28 2.78 -3.81
CA TYR A 192 -4.84 2.63 -3.83
C TYR A 192 -4.28 2.77 -5.25
N TYR A 193 -5.02 2.24 -6.24
CA TYR A 193 -4.60 2.20 -7.63
C TYR A 193 -4.97 3.48 -8.38
N PRO A 194 -4.13 3.96 -9.31
CA PRO A 194 -4.54 4.96 -10.29
C PRO A 194 -5.76 4.48 -11.09
N LEU A 195 -6.68 5.38 -11.42
CA LEU A 195 -7.86 5.03 -12.22
C LEU A 195 -7.60 5.29 -13.71
N PRO A 196 -8.08 4.41 -14.61
CA PRO A 196 -8.03 4.66 -16.04
C PRO A 196 -8.99 5.80 -16.44
N LEU A 197 -8.76 6.36 -17.64
CA LEU A 197 -9.66 7.32 -18.29
C LEU A 197 -9.90 8.65 -17.56
N LEU A 198 -9.14 8.96 -16.52
CA LEU A 198 -9.12 10.31 -15.94
C LEU A 198 -8.55 11.32 -16.95
N GLU A 199 -9.06 12.55 -16.93
CA GLU A 199 -8.70 13.57 -17.94
C GLU A 199 -7.44 14.36 -17.58
N ASP A 200 -7.18 14.53 -16.27
CA ASP A 200 -6.02 15.27 -15.75
C ASP A 200 -4.70 14.67 -16.24
N CYS A 201 -3.70 15.52 -16.50
CA CYS A 201 -2.42 15.06 -17.03
C CYS A 201 -1.67 14.14 -16.05
N VAL A 202 -1.71 14.43 -14.75
CA VAL A 202 -1.04 13.61 -13.74
C VAL A 202 -1.72 12.26 -13.64
N ASP A 203 -3.06 12.22 -13.61
CA ASP A 203 -3.79 10.97 -13.50
C ASP A 203 -3.55 10.03 -14.69
N ARG A 204 -3.54 10.59 -15.91
CA ARG A 204 -3.22 9.83 -17.13
C ARG A 204 -1.83 9.24 -17.07
N GLU A 205 -0.86 10.04 -16.65
CA GLU A 205 0.53 9.59 -16.51
C GLU A 205 0.66 8.50 -15.44
N LEU A 206 -0.02 8.65 -14.30
CA LEU A 206 -0.01 7.62 -13.24
C LEU A 206 -0.61 6.30 -13.72
N TRP A 207 -1.72 6.33 -14.46
CA TRP A 207 -2.30 5.13 -15.06
C TRP A 207 -1.35 4.48 -16.08
N GLU A 208 -0.70 5.28 -16.92
CA GLU A 208 0.24 4.80 -17.94
C GLU A 208 1.44 4.08 -17.30
N VAL A 209 2.10 4.71 -16.32
CA VAL A 209 3.27 4.08 -15.66
C VAL A 209 2.86 2.87 -14.83
N PHE A 210 1.72 2.92 -14.13
CA PHE A 210 1.18 1.78 -13.37
C PHE A 210 0.89 0.59 -14.27
N SER A 211 0.13 0.79 -15.35
CA SER A 211 -0.30 -0.29 -16.25
C SER A 211 0.89 -0.89 -17.01
N THR A 212 1.84 -0.05 -17.43
CA THR A 212 3.09 -0.49 -18.06
C THR A 212 3.92 -1.34 -17.10
N ALA A 213 4.15 -0.87 -15.88
CA ALA A 213 4.93 -1.60 -14.87
C ALA A 213 4.27 -2.92 -14.47
N TYR A 214 2.94 -2.92 -14.31
CA TYR A 214 2.16 -4.13 -14.04
C TYR A 214 2.35 -5.19 -15.13
N VAL A 215 2.16 -4.83 -16.41
CA VAL A 215 2.29 -5.80 -17.52
C VAL A 215 3.73 -6.30 -17.63
N GLN A 216 4.72 -5.41 -17.58
CA GLN A 216 6.14 -5.79 -17.65
C GLN A 216 6.54 -6.75 -16.53
N ARG A 217 6.12 -6.46 -15.29
CA ARG A 217 6.41 -7.35 -14.15
C ARG A 217 5.63 -8.67 -14.25
N ALA A 218 4.39 -8.64 -14.71
CA ALA A 218 3.61 -9.84 -14.92
C ALA A 218 4.26 -10.77 -15.95
N ASP A 219 4.72 -10.22 -17.07
CA ASP A 219 5.44 -10.96 -18.12
C ASP A 219 6.71 -11.63 -17.59
N GLN A 220 7.48 -10.93 -16.74
CA GLN A 220 8.65 -11.50 -16.06
C GLN A 220 8.27 -12.64 -15.11
N VAL A 221 7.17 -12.50 -14.37
CA VAL A 221 6.71 -13.49 -13.38
C VAL A 221 6.17 -14.76 -14.07
N ILE A 222 5.54 -14.62 -15.24
CA ILE A 222 4.98 -15.75 -15.99
C ILE A 222 5.96 -16.33 -17.03
N GLU A 223 7.17 -15.78 -17.16
CA GLU A 223 8.18 -16.29 -18.07
C GLU A 223 8.46 -17.78 -17.77
N GLY A 224 8.39 -18.61 -18.81
CA GLY A 224 8.56 -20.07 -18.69
C GLY A 224 7.35 -20.84 -18.14
N LYS A 225 6.22 -20.17 -17.81
CA LYS A 225 4.94 -20.82 -17.48
C LYS A 225 4.12 -21.15 -18.76
N ASP A 226 2.87 -21.60 -18.59
CA ASP A 226 1.99 -21.93 -19.71
C ASP A 226 1.80 -20.72 -20.65
N PRO A 227 2.08 -20.84 -21.97
CA PRO A 227 1.99 -19.73 -22.92
C PRO A 227 0.63 -19.04 -22.98
N ARG A 228 -0.45 -19.73 -22.58
CA ARG A 228 -1.80 -19.15 -22.55
C ARG A 228 -1.93 -18.04 -21.51
N LEU A 229 -1.07 -18.02 -20.49
CA LEU A 229 -1.03 -16.95 -19.48
C LEU A 229 -0.53 -15.62 -20.04
N ALA A 230 0.30 -15.63 -21.10
CA ALA A 230 0.97 -14.44 -21.62
C ALA A 230 0.01 -13.29 -22.02
N SER A 231 -1.21 -13.62 -22.41
CA SER A 231 -2.21 -12.59 -22.77
C SER A 231 -3.02 -12.04 -21.59
N LEU A 232 -3.01 -12.74 -20.45
CA LEU A 232 -3.90 -12.44 -19.33
C LEU A 232 -3.57 -11.14 -18.59
N PRO A 233 -2.29 -10.76 -18.36
CA PRO A 233 -1.97 -9.47 -17.75
C PRO A 233 -2.52 -8.28 -18.54
N GLN A 234 -2.36 -8.28 -19.87
CA GLN A 234 -2.92 -7.24 -20.72
C GLN A 234 -4.46 -7.24 -20.70
N LYS A 235 -5.09 -8.42 -20.74
CA LYS A 235 -6.56 -8.54 -20.62
C LYS A 235 -7.08 -7.97 -19.30
N PHE A 236 -6.33 -8.08 -18.21
CA PHE A 236 -6.70 -7.46 -16.94
C PHE A 236 -6.72 -5.93 -17.04
N ILE A 237 -5.65 -5.32 -17.57
CA ILE A 237 -5.58 -3.86 -17.78
C ILE A 237 -6.69 -3.39 -18.72
N ASP A 238 -6.93 -4.08 -19.83
CA ASP A 238 -8.01 -3.78 -20.76
C ASP A 238 -9.39 -3.91 -20.09
N GLY A 239 -9.55 -4.93 -19.23
CA GLY A 239 -10.74 -5.14 -18.41
C GLY A 239 -11.01 -3.98 -17.45
N CYS A 240 -9.97 -3.44 -16.81
CA CYS A 240 -10.08 -2.26 -15.96
C CYS A 240 -10.55 -1.04 -16.75
N VAL A 241 -9.96 -0.78 -17.91
CA VAL A 241 -10.36 0.33 -18.80
C VAL A 241 -11.80 0.16 -19.29
N GLN A 242 -12.18 -1.04 -19.70
CA GLN A 242 -13.54 -1.32 -20.21
C GLN A 242 -14.61 -1.22 -19.13
N ARG A 243 -14.29 -1.65 -17.90
CA ARG A 243 -15.15 -1.44 -16.73
C ARG A 243 -15.35 0.06 -16.50
N GLU A 244 -14.27 0.83 -16.43
CA GLU A 244 -14.36 2.27 -16.14
C GLU A 244 -15.13 3.03 -17.22
N ARG A 245 -14.90 2.69 -18.50
CA ARG A 245 -15.66 3.23 -19.62
C ARG A 245 -17.17 3.02 -19.45
N ARG A 246 -17.59 1.80 -19.10
CA ARG A 246 -19.01 1.50 -18.82
C ARG A 246 -19.55 2.34 -17.67
N SER A 247 -18.77 2.51 -16.60
CA SER A 247 -19.17 3.35 -15.45
C SER A 247 -19.46 4.79 -15.86
N LEU A 248 -18.61 5.36 -16.73
CA LEU A 248 -18.80 6.71 -17.29
C LEU A 248 -20.02 6.78 -18.23
N GLU A 249 -20.23 5.79 -19.09
CA GLU A 249 -21.40 5.70 -19.98
C GLU A 249 -22.73 5.65 -19.20
N TYR A 250 -22.73 4.99 -18.03
CA TYR A 250 -23.88 4.95 -17.12
C TYR A 250 -24.01 6.19 -16.22
N GLY A 251 -23.09 7.15 -16.30
CA GLY A 251 -23.11 8.37 -15.48
C GLY A 251 -22.79 8.16 -14.00
N LEU A 252 -22.14 7.03 -13.64
CA LEU A 252 -21.78 6.70 -12.26
C LEU A 252 -20.52 7.42 -11.76
N GLY A 253 -19.77 8.04 -12.68
CA GLY A 253 -18.49 8.70 -12.40
C GLY A 253 -17.33 7.72 -12.26
N HIS A 254 -16.17 8.24 -11.85
CA HIS A 254 -14.95 7.45 -11.71
C HIS A 254 -14.90 6.63 -10.43
N GLY A 255 -14.33 5.43 -10.51
CA GLY A 255 -14.06 4.59 -9.33
C GLY A 255 -15.31 4.24 -8.52
N HIS A 256 -16.50 4.28 -9.15
CA HIS A 256 -17.77 3.94 -8.50
C HIS A 256 -17.68 2.54 -7.87
N ARG A 257 -18.24 2.31 -6.68
CA ARG A 257 -18.34 0.97 -6.08
C ARG A 257 -19.74 0.45 -6.29
N GLU A 258 -19.90 -0.53 -7.16
CA GLU A 258 -21.23 -1.05 -7.53
C GLU A 258 -21.91 -1.79 -6.36
N TRP A 259 -21.18 -2.16 -5.29
CA TRP A 259 -21.66 -3.15 -4.31
C TRP A 259 -21.55 -2.80 -2.81
N LYS A 260 -21.46 -1.53 -2.40
CA LYS A 260 -21.60 -1.17 -0.97
C LYS A 260 -23.01 -0.62 -0.67
N GLN A 261 -23.92 -1.53 -0.29
CA GLN A 261 -25.09 -1.22 0.55
C GLN A 261 -24.66 -1.00 1.99
#